data_AF-K1UFC2-F1
#
_entry.id   AF-K1UFC2-F1
#
_cell.length_a   1.000
_cell.length_b   1.000
_cell.length_c   1.000
_cell.angle_alpha   90.00
_cell.angle_beta   90.00
_cell.angle_gamma   90.00
#
_symmetry.space_group_name_H-M   'P 1'
#
loop_
_entity.id
_entity.type
_entity.pdbx_description
1 polymer ?
#
loop_
_entity_poly.entity_id
_entity_poly.type
_entity_poly.pdbx_seq_one_letter_code
_entity_poly.pdbx_strand_id
1 'polypeptide(L)'
;RMPSKNVTYETYKNSCVRNMLHDQQKATIMRGVHIENGEKKAHFWNLDGWLYRTRYIKTYYRNGTVSQRGPFGQTLVHCNFGWEGVADGYYYDGIFDLSKGPVMPEDSDAGTPASRYYKDLSIFTYTLVL
;
A
#
# COMPACT_ATOMS: atom_id res chain seq x y z
N ARG A 1 5.60 27.86 3.12
CA ARG A 1 6.02 26.44 3.06
C ARG A 1 7.49 26.44 2.69
N MET A 2 8.40 26.16 3.62
CA MET A 2 9.82 25.99 3.27
C MET A 2 9.94 24.64 2.56
N PRO A 3 10.42 24.58 1.30
CA PRO A 3 10.74 23.30 0.69
C PRO A 3 11.94 22.72 1.45
N SER A 4 11.75 21.56 2.07
CA SER A 4 12.89 20.77 2.54
C SER A 4 13.72 20.39 1.31
N LYS A 5 15.03 20.68 1.38
CA LYS A 5 15.97 20.34 0.30
C LYS A 5 15.81 18.86 -0.04
N ASN A 6 15.66 18.53 -1.32
CA ASN A 6 15.58 17.17 -1.86
C ASN A 6 14.33 16.35 -1.49
N VAL A 7 13.25 16.99 -1.03
CA VAL A 7 11.96 16.33 -0.83
C VAL A 7 10.94 16.81 -1.85
N THR A 8 10.29 15.88 -2.54
CA THR A 8 9.18 16.15 -3.44
C THR A 8 7.90 15.62 -2.83
N TYR A 9 6.79 16.37 -2.97
CA TYR A 9 5.45 15.91 -2.64
C TYR A 9 4.62 15.95 -3.93
N GLU A 10 4.24 14.78 -4.43
CA GLU A 10 3.59 14.63 -5.73
C GLU A 10 2.45 13.61 -5.71
N THR A 11 1.67 13.56 -6.80
CA THR A 11 0.67 12.53 -7.01
C THR A 11 1.32 11.15 -7.00
N TYR A 12 0.68 10.20 -6.31
CA TYR A 12 1.16 8.83 -6.21
C TYR A 12 1.33 8.18 -7.58
N LYS A 13 2.48 7.51 -7.78
CA LYS A 13 2.76 6.64 -8.92
C LYS A 13 3.48 5.40 -8.40
N ASN A 14 3.17 4.23 -8.96
CA ASN A 14 3.86 2.97 -8.64
C ASN A 14 5.39 3.11 -8.81
N SER A 15 5.85 3.87 -9.81
CA SER A 15 7.28 4.15 -10.02
C SER A 15 7.93 4.92 -8.88
N CYS A 16 7.21 5.83 -8.21
CA CYS A 16 7.72 6.55 -7.05
C CYS A 16 7.95 5.60 -5.88
N VAL A 17 7.00 4.69 -5.62
CA VAL A 17 7.14 3.71 -4.53
C VAL A 17 8.24 2.70 -4.83
N ARG A 18 8.34 2.22 -6.06
CA ARG A 18 9.47 1.36 -6.48
C ARG A 18 10.81 2.06 -6.23
N ASN A 19 10.94 3.31 -6.68
CA ASN A 19 12.16 4.07 -6.49
C ASN A 19 12.53 4.19 -5.00
N MET A 20 11.56 4.53 -4.14
CA MET A 20 11.81 4.67 -2.71
C MET A 20 12.13 3.34 -2.01
N LEU A 21 11.24 2.35 -2.13
CA LEU A 21 11.32 1.12 -1.32
C LEU A 21 12.24 0.07 -1.92
N HIS A 22 12.22 -0.11 -3.25
CA HIS A 22 13.01 -1.15 -3.91
C HIS A 22 14.39 -0.64 -4.30
N ASP A 23 14.46 0.46 -5.03
CA ASP A 23 15.72 0.91 -5.63
C ASP A 23 16.62 1.62 -4.60
N GLN A 24 16.03 2.44 -3.71
CA GLN A 24 16.78 3.17 -2.68
C GLN A 24 16.75 2.50 -1.30
N GLN A 25 15.88 1.51 -1.08
CA GLN A 25 15.67 0.87 0.22
C GLN A 25 15.39 1.87 1.35
N LYS A 26 14.55 2.87 1.07
CA LYS A 26 14.15 3.92 2.02
C LYS A 26 12.64 3.92 2.20
N ALA A 27 12.21 3.85 3.45
CA ALA A 27 10.82 4.10 3.82
C ALA A 27 10.38 5.49 3.35
N THR A 28 9.09 5.65 3.09
CA THR A 28 8.52 6.92 2.68
C THR A 28 7.10 7.11 3.20
N ILE A 29 6.62 8.35 3.20
CA ILE A 29 5.28 8.70 3.64
C ILE A 29 4.37 8.84 2.41
N MET A 30 3.16 8.33 2.53
CA MET A 30 2.10 8.60 1.58
C MET A 30 0.86 9.15 2.27
N ARG A 31 -0.02 9.73 1.46
CA ARG A 31 -1.29 10.32 1.86
C ARG A 31 -2.40 9.72 1.03
N GLY A 32 -3.55 9.50 1.66
CA GLY A 32 -4.80 9.22 0.98
C GLY A 32 -5.97 9.95 1.61
N VAL A 33 -7.06 10.03 0.86
CA VAL A 33 -8.30 10.70 1.27
C VAL A 33 -9.42 9.69 1.36
N HIS A 34 -10.10 9.72 2.50
CA HIS A 34 -11.38 9.11 2.73
C HIS A 34 -12.48 10.17 2.57
N ILE A 35 -13.58 9.80 1.91
CA ILE A 35 -14.77 10.65 1.83
C ILE A 35 -15.85 9.99 2.67
N GLU A 36 -16.32 10.71 3.69
CA GLU A 36 -17.38 10.30 4.60
C GLU A 36 -18.42 11.41 4.65
N ASN A 37 -19.67 11.10 4.33
CA ASN A 37 -20.78 12.08 4.32
C ASN A 37 -20.50 13.37 3.51
N GLY A 38 -19.69 13.27 2.46
CA GLY A 38 -19.28 14.41 1.62
C GLY A 38 -18.05 15.16 2.12
N GLU A 39 -17.56 14.87 3.32
CA GLU A 39 -16.35 15.48 3.88
C GLU A 39 -15.08 14.71 3.50
N LYS A 40 -14.02 15.43 3.18
CA LYS A 40 -12.70 14.86 2.89
C LYS A 40 -11.88 14.74 4.18
N LYS A 41 -11.60 13.51 4.61
CA LYS A 41 -10.67 13.19 5.70
C LYS A 41 -9.37 12.66 5.11
N ALA A 42 -8.26 13.28 5.44
CA ALA A 42 -6.94 12.87 4.97
C ALA A 42 -6.23 12.06 6.04
N HIS A 43 -5.52 11.01 5.64
CA HIS A 43 -4.60 10.29 6.49
C HIS A 43 -3.24 10.18 5.82
N PHE A 44 -2.19 10.11 6.63
CA PHE A 44 -0.82 9.89 6.20
C PHE A 44 -0.29 8.65 6.89
N TRP A 45 0.46 7.83 6.16
CA TRP A 45 1.04 6.60 6.70
C TRP A 45 2.38 6.29 6.05
N ASN A 46 3.12 5.38 6.69
CA ASN A 46 4.44 4.97 6.24
C ASN A 46 4.32 3.79 5.26
N LEU A 47 5.14 3.82 4.22
CA LEU A 47 5.46 2.68 3.39
C LEU A 47 6.92 2.31 3.68
N ASP A 48 7.16 1.09 4.13
CA ASP A 48 8.49 0.66 4.63
C ASP A 48 8.90 -0.75 4.19
N GLY A 49 8.13 -1.39 3.30
CA GLY A 49 8.46 -2.71 2.78
C GLY A 49 8.06 -2.89 1.33
N TRP A 50 8.91 -3.56 0.55
CA TRP A 50 8.65 -3.94 -0.82
C TRP A 50 8.69 -5.46 -0.97
N LEU A 51 7.63 -6.03 -1.53
CA LEU A 51 7.53 -7.47 -1.75
C LEU A 51 7.06 -7.76 -3.17
N TYR A 52 7.92 -8.38 -3.97
CA TYR A 52 7.52 -8.98 -5.24
C TYR A 52 7.35 -10.49 -5.05
N ARG A 53 6.18 -11.03 -5.42
CA ARG A 53 5.91 -12.47 -5.37
C ARG A 53 5.22 -12.96 -6.63
N THR A 54 5.31 -14.26 -6.85
CA THR A 54 4.55 -14.96 -7.88
C THR A 54 3.40 -15.72 -7.24
N ARG A 55 2.19 -15.66 -7.84
CA ARG A 55 1.01 -16.38 -7.35
C ARG A 55 0.38 -17.27 -8.42
N TYR A 56 -0.30 -18.31 -7.94
CA TYR A 56 -1.22 -19.14 -8.72
C TYR A 56 -2.63 -19.00 -8.14
N ILE A 57 -3.64 -19.01 -9.01
CA ILE A 57 -5.05 -19.01 -8.61
C ILE A 57 -5.60 -20.41 -8.85
N LYS A 58 -6.03 -21.09 -7.77
CA LYS A 58 -6.72 -22.37 -7.84
C LYS A 58 -8.21 -22.18 -7.58
N THR A 59 -9.05 -22.68 -8.48
CA THR A 59 -10.51 -22.71 -8.31
C THR A 59 -10.95 -24.15 -8.14
N TYR A 60 -11.63 -24.43 -7.04
CA TYR A 60 -12.22 -25.74 -6.74
C TYR A 60 -13.70 -25.70 -7.09
N TYR A 61 -14.13 -26.54 -8.04
CA TYR A 61 -15.52 -26.62 -8.46
C TYR A 61 -16.26 -27.73 -7.70
N ARG A 62 -17.58 -27.59 -7.54
CA ARG A 62 -18.42 -28.58 -6.83
C ARG A 62 -18.40 -29.97 -7.47
N ASN A 63 -18.13 -30.07 -8.76
CA ASN A 63 -18.00 -31.35 -9.48
C ASN A 63 -16.62 -32.03 -9.27
N GLY A 64 -15.79 -31.52 -8.35
CA GLY A 64 -14.49 -32.09 -8.02
C GLY A 64 -13.36 -31.68 -8.96
N THR A 65 -13.63 -30.91 -10.03
CA THR A 65 -12.56 -30.42 -10.90
C THR A 65 -11.83 -29.23 -10.27
N VAL A 66 -10.55 -29.10 -10.62
CA VAL A 66 -9.71 -27.98 -10.19
C VAL A 66 -9.17 -27.29 -11.43
N SER A 67 -9.34 -25.98 -11.53
CA SER A 67 -8.63 -25.16 -12.52
C SER A 67 -7.51 -24.37 -11.83
N GLN A 68 -6.38 -24.25 -12.52
CA GLN A 68 -5.26 -23.44 -12.07
C GLN A 68 -4.91 -22.40 -13.15
N ARG A 69 -4.67 -21.16 -12.73
CA ARG A 69 -4.15 -20.08 -13.58
C ARG A 69 -2.88 -19.48 -12.96
N GLY A 70 -1.95 -19.05 -13.81
CA GLY A 70 -0.68 -18.43 -13.42
C GLY A 70 0.53 -19.07 -14.11
N PRO A 71 1.77 -18.65 -13.78
CA PRO A 71 2.11 -17.71 -12.72
C PRO A 71 1.70 -16.25 -13.01
N PHE A 72 1.32 -15.51 -11.97
CA PHE A 72 1.10 -14.07 -12.03
C PHE A 72 2.04 -13.35 -11.08
N GLY A 73 2.76 -12.34 -11.58
CA GLY A 73 3.55 -11.44 -10.75
C GLY A 73 2.64 -10.54 -9.91
N GLN A 74 3.06 -10.28 -8.67
CA GLN A 74 2.35 -9.45 -7.72
C GLN A 74 3.34 -8.61 -6.93
N THR A 75 3.22 -7.29 -7.07
CA THR A 75 3.93 -6.32 -6.24
C THR A 75 3.04 -5.92 -5.06
N LEU A 76 3.59 -6.03 -3.86
CA LEU A 76 2.97 -5.62 -2.62
C LEU A 76 3.88 -4.62 -1.90
N VAL A 77 3.26 -3.72 -1.16
CA VAL A 77 3.92 -2.68 -0.37
C VAL A 77 3.44 -2.77 1.06
N HIS A 78 4.38 -2.77 2.00
CA HIS A 78 4.04 -2.75 3.42
C HIS A 78 3.52 -1.36 3.80
N CYS A 79 2.41 -1.32 4.51
CA CYS A 79 1.79 -0.10 5.02
C CYS A 79 1.75 -0.16 6.54
N ASN A 80 2.31 0.84 7.19
CA ASN A 80 2.15 1.10 8.61
C ASN A 80 1.31 2.37 8.79
N PHE A 81 0.06 2.21 9.23
CA PHE A 81 -0.94 3.26 9.35
C PHE A 81 -0.81 4.09 10.63
N GLY A 82 0.08 3.69 11.56
CA GLY A 82 0.27 4.39 12.83
C GLY A 82 -0.89 4.20 13.81
N TRP A 83 -1.62 3.09 13.70
CA TRP A 83 -2.76 2.74 14.57
C TRP A 83 -2.46 1.51 15.41
N GLU A 84 -1.27 1.46 16.02
CA GLU A 84 -0.88 0.38 16.94
C GLU A 84 -0.96 -1.03 16.30
N GLY A 85 -0.65 -1.14 14.99
CA GLY A 85 -0.70 -2.38 14.23
C GLY A 85 -2.05 -2.67 13.55
N VAL A 86 -3.09 -1.89 13.83
CA VAL A 86 -4.40 -2.04 13.19
C VAL A 86 -4.30 -1.76 11.70
N ALA A 87 -4.68 -2.76 10.89
CA ALA A 87 -4.64 -2.75 9.43
C ALA A 87 -3.25 -2.65 8.80
N ASP A 88 -2.19 -2.80 9.59
CA ASP A 88 -0.82 -2.85 9.06
C ASP A 88 -0.61 -4.16 8.27
N GLY A 89 0.26 -4.09 7.26
CA GLY A 89 0.59 -5.25 6.44
C GLY A 89 0.80 -4.92 4.97
N TYR A 90 0.85 -5.96 4.14
CA TYR A 90 1.15 -5.84 2.72
C TYR A 90 -0.10 -5.62 1.86
N TYR A 91 -0.18 -4.46 1.20
CA TYR A 91 -1.24 -4.09 0.27
C TYR A 91 -0.77 -4.17 -1.18
N TYR A 92 -1.71 -4.27 -2.12
CA TYR A 92 -1.40 -4.11 -3.53
C TYR A 92 -0.89 -2.69 -3.79
N ASP A 93 0.22 -2.57 -4.50
CA ASP A 93 0.80 -1.28 -4.88
C ASP A 93 -0.23 -0.40 -5.63
N GLY A 94 -0.57 0.75 -5.04
CA GLY A 94 -1.57 1.70 -5.56
C GLY A 94 -3.02 1.40 -5.16
N ILE A 95 -3.30 0.31 -4.45
CA ILE A 95 -4.65 -0.07 -4.01
C ILE A 95 -4.66 -0.23 -2.47
N PHE A 96 -4.94 0.87 -1.80
CA PHE A 96 -4.95 0.99 -0.33
C PHE A 96 -6.39 0.98 0.22
N ASP A 97 -7.12 -0.10 -0.05
CA ASP A 97 -8.51 -0.27 0.42
C ASP A 97 -8.55 -1.00 1.77
N LEU A 98 -8.51 -0.22 2.84
CA LEU A 98 -8.63 -0.69 4.23
C LEU A 98 -9.92 -1.48 4.51
N SER A 99 -10.98 -1.32 3.72
CA SER A 99 -12.21 -2.12 3.90
C SER A 99 -12.05 -3.60 3.49
N LYS A 100 -10.97 -3.91 2.78
CA LYS A 100 -10.57 -5.29 2.45
C LYS A 100 -9.43 -5.80 3.33
N GLY A 101 -8.76 -4.89 4.02
CA GLY A 101 -7.53 -5.19 4.76
C GLY A 101 -6.34 -5.51 3.86
N PRO A 102 -5.19 -5.81 4.47
CA PRO A 102 -3.98 -6.20 3.76
C PRO A 102 -4.13 -7.57 3.09
N VAL A 103 -3.37 -7.78 2.03
CA VAL A 103 -3.23 -9.10 1.39
C VAL A 103 -2.48 -10.07 2.29
N MET A 104 -1.55 -9.55 3.09
CA MET A 104 -0.88 -10.27 4.17
C MET A 104 -0.89 -9.38 5.42
N PRO A 105 -1.80 -9.63 6.37
CA PRO A 105 -1.81 -8.92 7.65
C PRO A 105 -0.58 -9.28 8.48
N GLU A 106 -0.17 -8.36 9.35
CA GLU A 106 0.76 -8.68 10.44
C GLU A 106 0.05 -9.50 11.54
N ASP A 107 0.81 -10.28 12.29
CA ASP A 107 0.28 -11.15 13.37
C ASP A 107 -0.46 -10.35 14.46
N SER A 108 -0.14 -9.06 14.60
CA SER A 108 -0.75 -8.12 15.54
C SER A 108 -1.97 -7.37 15.00
N ASP A 109 -2.44 -7.68 13.77
CA ASP A 109 -3.58 -6.97 13.18
C ASP A 109 -4.87 -7.23 13.98
N ALA A 110 -5.33 -6.21 14.71
CA ALA A 110 -6.56 -6.26 15.49
C ALA A 110 -7.84 -6.02 14.65
N GLY A 111 -7.73 -5.89 13.33
CA GLY A 111 -8.84 -5.88 12.38
C GLY A 111 -8.86 -4.69 11.43
N THR A 112 -9.87 -4.65 10.55
CA THR A 112 -9.97 -3.63 9.50
C THR A 112 -10.83 -2.43 9.92
N PRO A 113 -10.29 -1.20 9.96
CA PRO A 113 -11.10 0.00 10.12
C PRO A 113 -11.97 0.24 8.86
N ALA A 114 -13.16 0.80 9.04
CA ALA A 114 -14.11 1.02 7.94
C ALA A 114 -13.70 2.18 6.99
N SER A 115 -12.77 3.04 7.42
CA SER A 115 -12.32 4.22 6.67
C SER A 115 -11.51 3.81 5.44
N ARG A 116 -11.71 4.48 4.30
CA ARG A 116 -11.11 4.11 3.02
C ARG A 116 -10.26 5.24 2.44
N TYR A 117 -8.94 5.20 2.64
CA TYR A 117 -7.99 6.25 2.21
C TYR A 117 -7.39 6.00 0.82
N TYR A 118 -8.19 5.57 -0.16
CA TYR A 118 -7.67 5.24 -1.51
C TYR A 118 -7.83 6.38 -2.55
N LYS A 119 -8.40 7.53 -2.20
CA LYS A 119 -8.60 8.67 -3.12
C LYS A 119 -7.51 9.72 -2.97
N ASP A 120 -7.31 10.53 -4.02
CA ASP A 120 -6.38 11.67 -4.05
C ASP A 120 -4.98 11.31 -3.49
N LEU A 121 -4.45 10.16 -3.91
CA LEU A 121 -3.21 9.59 -3.39
C LEU A 121 -2.02 10.48 -3.71
N SER A 122 -1.20 10.76 -2.71
CA SER A 122 0.03 11.54 -2.84
C SER A 122 1.17 10.88 -2.08
N ILE A 123 2.40 11.15 -2.48
CA ILE A 123 3.59 10.52 -1.93
C ILE A 123 4.70 11.55 -1.72
N PHE A 124 5.48 11.36 -0.66
CA PHE A 124 6.75 12.06 -0.50
C PHE A 124 7.86 11.23 -1.15
N THR A 125 8.77 11.85 -1.87
CA THR A 125 9.97 11.19 -2.38
C THR A 125 11.21 11.97 -1.97
N TYR A 126 12.29 11.25 -1.75
CA TYR A 126 13.59 11.83 -1.38
C TYR A 126 14.55 11.63 -2.54
N THR A 127 15.28 12.68 -2.89
CA THR A 127 16.40 12.58 -3.84
C THR A 127 17.69 12.48 -3.04
N LEU A 128 18.42 11.38 -3.20
CA LEU A 128 19.75 11.27 -2.60
C LEU A 128 20.71 12.16 -3.40
N VAL A 129 21.37 13.09 -2.72
CA VAL A 129 22.56 13.75 -3.26
C VAL A 129 23.72 12.85 -2.88
N LEU A 130 24.38 12.29 -3.90
CA LEU A 130 25.61 11.51 -3.76
C LEU A 130 26.77 12.39 -3.31
#